data_AF-A0A9X1IBZ4-F1
#
_entry.id   AF-A0A9X1IBZ4-F1
#
_cell.length_a   1.000
_cell.length_b   1.000
_cell.length_c   1.000
_cell.angle_alpha   90.00
_cell.angle_beta   90.00
_cell.angle_gamma   90.00
#
_symmetry.space_group_name_H-M   'P 1'
#
loop_
_entity.id
_entity.type
_entity.pdbx_description
1 polymer ?
#
loop_
_entity_poly.entity_id
_entity_poly.type
_entity_poly.pdbx_seq_one_letter_code
_entity_poly.pdbx_strand_id
1 'polypeptide(L)' 'MAIALHEAGAARDETPAKNRRNLRRTKAREAAMGESRAALYAEAKRRGIPGRSRMTKEELAQALRRH' A
#
# COMPACT_ATOMS: atom_id res chain seq x y z
N MET A 1 -40.74 4.14 -10.49
CA MET A 1 -39.61 3.25 -10.12
C MET A 1 -38.32 4.06 -10.22
N ALA A 2 -37.71 4.41 -9.10
CA ALA A 2 -36.40 5.07 -9.06
C ALA A 2 -35.35 4.01 -8.72
N ILE A 3 -34.45 3.73 -9.65
CA ILE A 3 -33.29 2.87 -9.39
C ILE A 3 -32.28 3.74 -8.63
N ALA A 4 -32.26 3.62 -7.30
CA ALA A 4 -31.20 4.21 -6.50
C ALA A 4 -30.02 3.23 -6.46
N LEU A 5 -29.09 3.38 -7.41
CA LEU A 5 -27.72 2.89 -7.27
C LEU A 5 -27.07 3.64 -6.09
N HIS A 6 -27.05 3.04 -4.91
CA HIS A 6 -26.28 3.56 -3.78
C HIS A 6 -24.88 2.95 -3.79
N GLU A 7 -24.03 3.47 -4.68
CA GLU A 7 -22.59 3.30 -4.58
C GLU A 7 -22.06 4.11 -3.38
N ALA A 8 -21.14 3.49 -2.64
CA ALA A 8 -20.21 4.13 -1.70
C ALA A 8 -20.79 4.80 -0.42
N GLY A 9 -21.54 4.04 0.38
CA GLY A 9 -21.89 4.41 1.76
C GLY A 9 -20.89 3.99 2.85
N ALA A 10 -19.63 3.69 2.55
CA ALA A 10 -18.67 3.17 3.54
C ALA A 10 -18.08 4.24 4.49
N ALA A 11 -18.65 5.44 4.56
CA ALA A 11 -17.98 6.59 5.21
C ALA A 11 -18.89 7.50 6.05
N ARG A 12 -20.00 6.99 6.63
CA ARG A 12 -20.85 7.80 7.53
C ARG A 12 -20.94 7.31 8.98
N ASP A 13 -20.59 6.05 9.26
CA ASP A 13 -20.68 5.44 10.61
C ASP A 13 -19.39 4.74 11.10
N GLU A 14 -18.24 4.95 10.45
CA GLU A 14 -16.97 4.43 10.94
C GLU A 14 -16.26 5.44 11.84
N THR A 15 -16.29 5.18 13.15
CA THR A 15 -15.48 5.93 14.12
C THR A 15 -14.01 5.98 13.69
N PRO A 16 -13.23 7.04 14.03
CA PRO A 16 -11.81 7.14 13.66
C PRO A 16 -10.95 5.92 14.05
N ALA A 17 -11.39 5.16 15.06
CA ALA A 17 -10.77 3.90 15.46
C ALA A 17 -11.00 2.76 14.44
N LYS A 18 -12.19 2.67 13.84
CA LYS A 18 -12.56 1.66 12.85
C LYS A 18 -11.87 1.91 11.51
N ASN A 19 -11.75 3.19 11.09
CA ASN A 19 -10.96 3.58 9.93
C ASN A 19 -9.46 3.26 10.11
N ARG A 20 -8.87 3.54 11.28
CA ARG A 20 -7.49 3.14 11.59
C ARG A 20 -7.27 1.62 11.53
N ARG A 21 -8.24 0.83 11.98
CA ARG A 21 -8.18 -0.64 11.90
C ARG A 21 -8.30 -1.13 10.45
N ASN A 22 -9.20 -0.53 9.67
CA ASN A 22 -9.35 -0.85 8.25
C ASN A 22 -8.08 -0.49 7.47
N LEU A 23 -7.49 0.70 7.69
CA LEU A 23 -6.21 1.09 7.11
C LEU A 23 -5.08 0.13 7.49
N ARG A 24 -5.00 -0.31 8.76
CA ARG A 24 -4.03 -1.33 9.18
C ARG A 24 -4.26 -2.67 8.48
N ARG A 25 -5.52 -3.08 8.31
CA ARG A 25 -5.87 -4.33 7.61
C ARG A 25 -5.54 -4.27 6.12
N THR A 26 -5.76 -3.13 5.47
CA THR A 26 -5.38 -2.91 4.07
C THR A 26 -3.86 -2.91 3.92
N LYS A 27 -3.13 -2.19 4.78
CA LYS A 27 -1.66 -2.22 4.82
C LYS A 27 -1.09 -3.62 5.07
N ALA A 28 -1.72 -4.39 5.95
CA ALA A 28 -1.32 -5.77 6.23
C ALA A 28 -1.59 -6.71 5.03
N ARG A 29 -2.70 -6.51 4.31
CA ARG A 29 -2.96 -7.23 3.06
C ARG A 29 -2.02 -6.83 1.93
N GLU A 30 -1.69 -5.54 1.81
CA GLU A 30 -0.69 -5.04 0.87
C GLU A 30 0.73 -5.55 1.16
N ALA A 31 1.01 -5.90 2.43
CA ALA A 31 2.25 -6.58 2.81
C ALA A 31 2.22 -8.09 2.51
N ALA A 32 1.04 -8.72 2.53
CA ALA A 32 0.87 -10.17 2.34
C ALA A 32 0.79 -10.59 0.86
N MET A 33 0.45 -9.68 -0.05
CA MET A 33 0.11 -9.98 -1.44
C MET A 33 1.23 -9.55 -2.42
N GLY A 34 2.44 -10.04 -2.19
CA GLY A 34 3.60 -9.75 -3.04
C GLY A 34 4.19 -8.37 -2.82
N GLU A 35 5.52 -8.28 -2.93
CA GLU A 35 6.30 -7.06 -2.69
C GLU A 35 5.75 -5.88 -3.50
N SER A 36 4.86 -5.09 -2.89
CA SER A 36 4.36 -3.86 -3.48
C SER A 36 5.53 -2.90 -3.68
N ARG A 37 5.43 -2.00 -4.67
CA ARG A 37 6.47 -0.98 -4.90
C ARG A 37 6.78 -0.20 -3.62
N ALA A 38 5.76 0.04 -2.78
CA ALA A 38 5.92 0.70 -1.49
C ALA A 38 6.75 -0.13 -0.49
N ALA A 39 6.52 -1.45 -0.41
CA ALA A 39 7.31 -2.35 0.42
C ALA A 39 8.77 -2.41 -0.05
N LEU A 40 8.99 -2.53 -1.37
CA LEU A 40 10.32 -2.52 -1.98
C LEU A 40 11.02 -1.17 -1.77
N TYR A 41 10.30 -0.06 -1.91
CA TYR A 41 10.83 1.27 -1.65
C TYR A 41 11.22 1.47 -0.19
N ALA A 42 10.40 0.99 0.75
CA ALA A 42 10.69 1.05 2.18
C ALA A 42 11.93 0.22 2.53
N GLU A 43 12.07 -0.96 1.93
CA GLU A 43 13.27 -1.79 2.08
C GLU A 43 14.50 -1.12 1.46
N ALA A 44 14.40 -0.58 0.24
CA ALA A 44 15.49 0.13 -0.42
C ALA A 44 15.92 1.39 0.36
N LYS A 45 14.96 2.08 1.01
CA LYS A 45 15.24 3.18 1.93
C LYS A 45 15.98 2.70 3.18
N ARG A 46 15.55 1.58 3.78
CA ARG A 46 16.22 0.98 4.96
C ARG A 46 17.66 0.57 4.65
N ARG A 47 17.92 0.03 3.46
CA ARG A 47 19.27 -0.33 2.99
C ARG A 47 20.09 0.85 2.44
N GLY A 48 19.48 2.03 2.33
CA GLY A 48 20.17 3.23 1.83
C GLY A 48 20.50 3.19 0.33
N ILE A 49 19.80 2.40 -0.48
CA ILE A 49 20.07 2.27 -1.92
C ILE A 49 19.94 3.66 -2.58
N PRO A 50 20.97 4.18 -3.26
CA PRO A 50 20.88 5.47 -3.95
C PRO A 50 19.95 5.36 -5.17
N GLY A 51 19.29 6.46 -5.54
CA GLY A 51 18.39 6.47 -6.71
C GLY A 51 17.05 5.76 -6.53
N ARG A 52 16.75 5.15 -5.36
CA ARG A 52 15.49 4.40 -5.12
C ARG A 52 14.19 5.17 -5.44
N SER A 53 14.20 6.50 -5.36
CA SER A 53 13.03 7.33 -5.65
C SER A 53 12.64 7.37 -7.12
N ARG A 54 13.61 7.11 -8.01
CA ARG A 54 13.41 7.06 -9.46
C ARG A 54 13.11 5.65 -9.97
N MET A 55 13.31 4.63 -9.13
CA MET A 55 13.16 3.24 -9.52
C MET A 55 11.67 2.82 -9.62
N THR A 56 11.40 1.99 -10.63
CA THR A 56 10.15 1.23 -10.78
C THR A 56 10.07 0.10 -9.75
N LYS A 57 8.94 -0.61 -9.70
CA LYS A 57 8.77 -1.75 -8.81
C LYS A 57 9.83 -2.82 -9.11
N GLU A 58 10.03 -3.13 -10.39
CA GLU A 58 10.94 -4.14 -10.88
C GLU A 58 12.39 -3.74 -10.61
N GLU A 59 12.74 -2.48 -10.82
CA GLU A 59 14.07 -1.94 -10.53
C GLU A 59 14.37 -1.96 -9.02
N LEU A 60 13.39 -1.64 -8.17
CA LEU A 60 13.56 -1.76 -6.71
C LEU A 60 13.77 -3.21 -6.29
N ALA A 61 12.98 -4.15 -6.82
CA ALA A 61 13.15 -5.57 -6.55
C ALA A 61 14.52 -6.08 -7.02
N GLN A 62 14.99 -5.62 -8.18
CA GLN A 62 16.31 -6.00 -8.69
C GLN A 62 17.44 -5.37 -7.88
N ALA A 63 17.33 -4.08 -7.50
CA ALA A 63 18.32 -3.41 -6.67
C ALA A 63 18.46 -4.06 -5.30
N LEU A 64 17.34 -4.48 -4.70
CA LEU A 64 17.32 -5.21 -3.41
C LEU A 64 17.94 -6.60 -3.47
N ARG A 65 17.99 -7.23 -4.65
CA ARG A 65 18.69 -8.50 -4.85
C ARG A 65 20.20 -8.32 -5.03
N ARG A 66 20.65 -7.11 -5.40
CA ARG A 66 22.05 -6.79 -5.72
C ARG A 66 22.81 -6.10 -4.58
N HIS A 67 22.10 -5.55 -3.59
CA HIS A 67 22.63 -4.83 -2.43
C HIS A 67 22.38 -5.58 -1.13
#